data_AF-A0A522WQ77-F1
#
_entry.id   AF-A0A522WQ77-F1
#
_cell.length_a   1.000
_cell.length_b   1.000
_cell.length_c   1.000
_cell.angle_alpha   90.00
_cell.angle_beta   90.00
_cell.angle_gamma   90.00
#
_symmetry.space_group_name_H-M   'P 1'
#
loop_
_entity.id
_entity.type
_entity.pdbx_description
1 polymer ?
#
loop_
_entity_poly.entity_id
_entity_poly.type
_entity_poly.pdbx_seq_one_letter_code
_entity_poly.pdbx_strand_id
1 'polypeptide(L)'
;MTNQTKSQFIAVASITSELSAVMVVAKEISLAAANAKAIAFRAGDKAKGFQPITDFINELAKETIELVTNINIYALVLYRLTVNEFQKTTAYNKFELAAKMAESDGAVYANTMQGPVDHARLSMQDCQRQFKRDVSQLLGQLEAVMHHARAARVIAANSRIEASQAGEYLQSLQAVAESVDKAAHTIHDNVQRCRIALSIYRNS
;
A
#
# COMPACT_ATOMS: atom_id res chain seq x y z
N MET A 1 -20.58 16.53 3.23
CA MET A 1 -19.82 15.28 3.45
C MET A 1 -19.87 14.96 4.93
N THR A 2 -20.18 13.73 5.31
CA THR A 2 -20.00 13.28 6.71
C THR A 2 -18.50 13.27 7.04
N ASN A 3 -18.11 13.56 8.27
CA ASN A 3 -16.69 13.60 8.68
C ASN A 3 -15.98 12.26 8.42
N GLN A 4 -16.70 11.15 8.55
CA GLN A 4 -16.20 9.79 8.32
C GLN A 4 -15.76 9.56 6.87
N THR A 5 -16.58 9.95 5.88
CA THR A 5 -16.26 9.73 4.46
C THR A 5 -15.14 10.64 3.96
N LYS A 6 -15.06 11.87 4.49
CA LYS A 6 -13.90 12.74 4.26
C LYS A 6 -12.61 12.12 4.82
N SER A 7 -12.70 11.47 5.98
CA SER A 7 -11.56 10.77 6.58
C SER A 7 -11.14 9.54 5.77
N GLN A 8 -12.09 8.73 5.29
CA GLN A 8 -11.81 7.57 4.41
C GLN A 8 -11.11 8.01 3.12
N PHE A 9 -11.61 9.07 2.50
CA PHE A 9 -11.05 9.64 1.28
C PHE A 9 -9.59 10.06 1.46
N ILE A 10 -9.30 10.82 2.52
CA ILE A 10 -7.94 11.29 2.83
C ILE A 10 -7.02 10.09 3.12
N ALA A 11 -7.50 9.10 3.86
CA ALA A 11 -6.73 7.91 4.20
C ALA A 11 -6.38 7.05 2.97
N VAL A 12 -7.30 6.88 2.01
CA VAL A 12 -6.99 6.12 0.78
C VAL A 12 -6.10 6.94 -0.15
N ALA A 13 -6.30 8.25 -0.25
CA ALA A 13 -5.48 9.11 -1.10
C ALA A 13 -4.03 9.23 -0.61
N SER A 14 -3.80 9.24 0.71
CA SER A 14 -2.45 9.33 1.27
C SER A 14 -1.58 8.11 0.93
N ILE A 15 -2.19 6.94 0.70
CA ILE A 15 -1.48 5.71 0.32
C ILE A 15 -0.65 5.92 -0.93
N THR A 16 -1.24 6.51 -1.98
CA THR A 16 -0.53 6.74 -3.24
C THR A 16 0.71 7.62 -3.04
N SER A 17 0.63 8.61 -2.14
CA SER A 17 1.76 9.48 -1.82
C SER A 17 2.87 8.71 -1.09
N GLU A 18 2.53 7.98 -0.03
CA GLU A 18 3.48 7.18 0.76
C GLU A 18 4.14 6.09 -0.11
N LEU A 19 3.36 5.42 -0.96
CA LEU A 19 3.87 4.38 -1.86
C LEU A 19 4.69 4.93 -3.03
N SER A 20 4.47 6.18 -3.44
CA SER A 20 5.36 6.83 -4.41
C SER A 20 6.77 6.99 -3.85
N ALA A 21 6.90 7.33 -2.55
CA ALA A 21 8.21 7.37 -1.88
C ALA A 21 8.85 5.97 -1.81
N VAL A 22 8.07 4.92 -1.53
CA VAL A 22 8.53 3.53 -1.56
C VAL A 22 9.07 3.16 -2.95
N MET A 23 8.38 3.53 -4.03
CA MET A 23 8.83 3.24 -5.40
C MET A 23 10.17 3.90 -5.74
N VAL A 24 10.38 5.15 -5.33
CA VAL A 24 11.65 5.87 -5.57
C VAL A 24 12.79 5.11 -4.92
N VAL A 25 12.62 4.76 -3.64
CA VAL A 25 13.62 4.04 -2.85
C VAL A 25 13.91 2.64 -3.41
N ALA A 26 12.88 1.90 -3.85
CA ALA A 26 13.07 0.58 -4.44
C ALA A 26 13.85 0.64 -5.77
N LYS A 27 13.63 1.68 -6.59
CA LYS A 27 14.42 1.91 -7.82
C LYS A 27 15.88 2.23 -7.51
N GLU A 28 16.14 3.05 -6.49
CA GLU A 28 17.50 3.35 -6.03
C GLU A 28 18.22 2.07 -5.58
N ILE A 29 17.55 1.19 -4.82
CA ILE A 29 18.10 -0.11 -4.41
C ILE A 29 18.46 -0.95 -5.64
N SER A 30 17.55 -1.08 -6.61
CA SER A 30 17.79 -1.90 -7.80
C SER A 30 19.01 -1.40 -8.58
N LEU A 31 19.17 -0.08 -8.71
CA LEU A 31 20.34 0.53 -9.35
C LEU A 31 21.63 0.28 -8.54
N ALA A 32 21.58 0.45 -7.22
CA ALA A 32 22.72 0.20 -6.34
C ALA A 32 23.16 -1.27 -6.40
N ALA A 33 22.21 -2.20 -6.41
CA ALA A 33 22.47 -3.64 -6.53
C ALA A 33 23.10 -4.00 -7.88
N ALA A 34 22.61 -3.43 -8.98
CA ALA A 34 23.19 -3.63 -10.31
C ALA A 34 24.65 -3.13 -10.39
N ASN A 35 24.92 -1.96 -9.82
CA ASN A 35 26.28 -1.42 -9.74
C ASN A 35 27.19 -2.29 -8.86
N ALA A 36 26.68 -2.74 -7.71
CA ALA A 36 27.40 -3.63 -6.81
C ALA A 36 27.73 -4.98 -7.48
N LYS A 37 26.80 -5.53 -8.27
CA LYS A 37 27.02 -6.75 -9.04
C LYS A 37 28.18 -6.60 -10.02
N ALA A 38 28.26 -5.46 -10.71
CA ALA A 38 29.37 -5.18 -11.62
C ALA A 38 30.72 -5.06 -10.88
N ILE A 39 30.73 -4.47 -9.68
CA ILE A 39 31.93 -4.40 -8.83
C ILE A 39 32.33 -5.79 -8.36
N ALA A 40 31.39 -6.59 -7.85
CA ALA A 40 31.65 -7.96 -7.41
C ALA A 40 32.19 -8.84 -8.55
N PHE A 41 31.67 -8.67 -9.77
CA PHE A 41 32.19 -9.34 -10.95
C PHE A 41 33.64 -8.93 -11.27
N ARG A 42 33.98 -7.64 -11.17
CA ARG A 42 35.35 -7.14 -11.40
C ARG A 42 36.34 -7.60 -10.33
N ALA A 43 35.88 -7.73 -9.09
CA ALA A 43 36.67 -8.21 -7.96
C ALA A 43 37.03 -9.69 -8.06
N GLY A 44 36.33 -10.46 -8.90
CA GLY A 44 36.57 -11.88 -9.12
C GLY A 44 36.41 -12.68 -7.83
N ASP A 45 37.38 -13.54 -7.53
CA ASP A 45 37.33 -14.42 -6.36
C ASP A 45 37.27 -13.65 -5.02
N LYS A 46 37.77 -12.40 -4.97
CA LYS A 46 37.75 -11.57 -3.75
C LYS A 46 36.33 -11.19 -3.29
N ALA A 47 35.34 -11.17 -4.18
CA ALA A 47 33.96 -10.80 -3.85
C ALA A 47 32.92 -11.79 -4.39
N LYS A 48 33.32 -13.05 -4.61
CA LYS A 48 32.46 -14.08 -5.20
C LYS A 48 31.22 -14.38 -4.37
N GLY A 49 31.33 -14.33 -3.04
CA GLY A 49 30.18 -14.48 -2.13
C GLY A 49 29.22 -13.28 -2.16
N PHE A 50 29.63 -12.15 -2.72
CA PHE A 50 28.80 -10.95 -2.83
C PHE A 50 27.84 -10.98 -4.04
N GLN A 51 28.13 -11.79 -5.06
CA GLN A 51 27.26 -11.88 -6.25
C GLN A 51 25.84 -12.38 -5.92
N PRO A 52 25.65 -13.52 -5.22
CA PRO A 52 24.32 -14.00 -4.84
C PRO A 52 23.54 -12.97 -4.02
N ILE A 53 24.23 -12.22 -3.17
CA ILE A 53 23.66 -11.13 -2.36
C ILE A 53 23.11 -10.02 -3.27
N THR A 54 23.90 -9.56 -4.24
CA THR A 54 23.45 -8.50 -5.16
C THR A 54 22.30 -8.94 -6.07
N ASP A 55 22.28 -10.22 -6.46
CA ASP A 55 21.17 -10.78 -7.23
C ASP A 55 19.88 -10.80 -6.41
N PHE A 56 19.96 -11.26 -5.16
CA PHE A 56 18.82 -11.26 -4.25
C PHE A 56 18.30 -9.85 -3.95
N ILE A 57 19.19 -8.88 -3.70
CA ILE A 57 18.78 -7.48 -3.49
C ILE A 57 18.03 -6.94 -4.72
N ASN A 58 18.53 -7.23 -5.92
CA ASN A 58 17.91 -6.77 -7.16
C ASN A 58 16.55 -7.44 -7.41
N GLU A 59 16.41 -8.73 -7.11
CA GLU A 59 15.14 -9.45 -7.19
C GLU A 59 14.12 -8.88 -6.21
N LEU A 60 14.48 -8.74 -4.93
CA LEU A 60 13.62 -8.11 -3.92
C LEU A 60 13.18 -6.69 -4.32
N ALA A 61 14.08 -5.90 -4.90
CA ALA A 61 13.76 -4.56 -5.34
C ALA A 61 12.72 -4.57 -6.47
N LYS A 62 12.86 -5.47 -7.45
CA LYS A 62 11.90 -5.65 -8.54
C LYS A 62 10.54 -6.11 -8.04
N GLU A 63 10.51 -7.13 -7.19
CA GLU A 63 9.27 -7.63 -6.58
C GLU A 63 8.57 -6.54 -5.75
N THR A 64 9.36 -5.73 -5.02
CA THR A 64 8.82 -4.59 -4.27
C THR A 64 8.23 -3.53 -5.21
N ILE A 65 8.90 -3.19 -6.31
CA ILE A 65 8.37 -2.25 -7.31
C ILE A 65 7.05 -2.76 -7.91
N GLU A 66 7.01 -4.03 -8.29
CA GLU A 66 5.81 -4.66 -8.85
C GLU A 66 4.65 -4.65 -7.85
N LEU A 67 4.91 -5.10 -6.61
CA LEU A 67 3.90 -5.14 -5.57
C LEU A 67 3.36 -3.75 -5.24
N VAL A 68 4.24 -2.75 -5.10
CA VAL A 68 3.83 -1.35 -4.84
C VAL A 68 3.04 -0.76 -6.02
N THR A 69 3.41 -1.10 -7.26
CA THR A 69 2.65 -0.69 -8.45
C THR A 69 1.23 -1.27 -8.42
N ASN A 70 1.10 -2.56 -8.12
CA ASN A 70 -0.19 -3.23 -7.99
C ASN A 70 -1.03 -2.62 -6.85
N ILE A 71 -0.40 -2.30 -5.72
CA ILE A 71 -1.06 -1.64 -4.61
C ILE A 71 -1.56 -0.26 -5.00
N ASN A 72 -0.78 0.55 -5.73
CA ASN A 72 -1.21 1.87 -6.20
C ASN A 72 -2.44 1.79 -7.12
N ILE A 73 -2.46 0.82 -8.04
CA ILE A 73 -3.63 0.57 -8.91
C ILE A 73 -4.84 0.22 -8.05
N TYR A 74 -4.66 -0.65 -7.06
CA TYR A 74 -5.73 -1.08 -6.18
C TYR A 74 -6.25 0.04 -5.26
N ALA A 75 -5.35 0.90 -4.76
CA ALA A 75 -5.71 2.09 -4.00
C ALA A 75 -6.56 3.07 -4.82
N LEU A 76 -6.29 3.20 -6.13
CA LEU A 76 -7.14 4.01 -7.03
C LEU A 76 -8.55 3.43 -7.20
N VAL A 77 -8.67 2.10 -7.27
CA VAL A 77 -9.98 1.42 -7.31
C VAL A 77 -10.72 1.66 -5.99
N LEU A 78 -10.04 1.49 -4.85
CA LEU A 78 -10.61 1.73 -3.53
C LEU A 78 -11.04 3.20 -3.35
N TYR A 79 -10.26 4.13 -3.89
CA TYR A 79 -10.60 5.55 -3.90
C TYR A 79 -11.93 5.80 -4.62
N ARG A 80 -12.14 5.23 -5.81
CA ARG A 80 -13.42 5.32 -6.53
C ARG A 80 -14.56 4.71 -5.73
N LEU A 81 -14.30 3.62 -5.01
CA LEU A 81 -15.29 2.98 -4.15
C LEU A 81 -15.73 3.89 -3.00
N THR A 82 -14.82 4.67 -2.38
CA THR A 82 -15.21 5.64 -1.34
C THR A 82 -16.17 6.71 -1.87
N VAL A 83 -15.98 7.16 -3.12
CA VAL A 83 -16.89 8.12 -3.77
C VAL A 83 -18.25 7.49 -4.01
N ASN A 84 -18.30 6.24 -4.48
CA ASN A 84 -19.54 5.51 -4.68
C ASN A 84 -20.28 5.26 -3.35
N GLU A 85 -19.55 4.90 -2.29
CA GLU A 85 -20.12 4.76 -0.94
C GLU A 85 -20.75 6.07 -0.47
N PHE A 86 -20.06 7.20 -0.65
CA PHE A 86 -20.58 8.52 -0.31
C PHE A 86 -21.89 8.83 -1.03
N GLN A 87 -21.92 8.61 -2.35
CA GLN A 87 -23.08 8.88 -3.19
C GLN A 87 -24.27 8.01 -2.78
N LYS A 88 -24.04 6.71 -2.58
CA LYS A 88 -25.08 5.76 -2.19
C LYS A 88 -25.62 6.04 -0.78
N THR A 89 -24.76 6.38 0.16
CA THR A 89 -25.15 6.78 1.51
C THR A 89 -25.98 8.06 1.48
N THR A 90 -25.57 9.04 0.68
CA THR A 90 -26.32 10.29 0.51
C THR A 90 -27.68 10.04 -0.11
N ALA A 91 -27.76 9.20 -1.16
CA ALA A 91 -29.01 8.84 -1.80
C ALA A 91 -29.96 8.13 -0.82
N TYR A 92 -29.46 7.14 -0.06
CA TYR A 92 -30.24 6.45 0.98
C TYR A 92 -30.81 7.44 1.99
N ASN A 93 -29.96 8.32 2.56
CA ASN A 93 -30.41 9.32 3.55
C ASN A 93 -31.48 10.26 2.98
N LYS A 94 -31.39 10.62 1.69
CA LYS A 94 -32.39 11.46 1.02
C LYS A 94 -33.71 10.73 0.77
N PHE A 95 -33.66 9.47 0.33
CA PHE A 95 -34.85 8.65 0.17
C PHE A 95 -35.54 8.40 1.51
N GLU A 96 -34.76 8.10 2.56
CA GLU A 96 -35.28 7.88 3.91
C GLU A 96 -35.97 9.14 4.46
N LEU A 97 -35.35 10.32 4.27
CA LEU A 97 -35.94 11.59 4.66
C LEU A 97 -37.25 11.87 3.90
N ALA A 98 -37.24 11.68 2.58
CA ALA A 98 -38.41 11.91 1.75
C ALA A 98 -39.57 10.97 2.10
N ALA A 99 -39.28 9.69 2.42
CA ALA A 99 -40.28 8.74 2.87
C ALA A 99 -40.91 9.16 4.22
N LYS A 100 -40.07 9.57 5.19
CA LYS A 100 -40.55 10.08 6.49
C LYS A 100 -41.43 11.32 6.34
N MET A 101 -41.07 12.24 5.46
CA MET A 101 -41.88 13.44 5.17
C MET A 101 -43.21 13.09 4.49
N ALA A 102 -43.18 12.17 3.52
CA ALA A 102 -44.40 11.73 2.83
C ALA A 102 -45.37 11.06 3.82
N GLU A 103 -44.86 10.27 4.77
CA GLU A 103 -45.66 9.68 5.84
C GLU A 103 -46.21 10.74 6.81
N SER A 104 -45.38 11.69 7.26
CA SER A 104 -45.81 12.74 8.20
C SER A 104 -46.86 13.68 7.63
N ASP A 105 -46.75 13.99 6.33
CA ASP A 105 -47.62 14.94 5.65
C ASP A 105 -48.90 14.26 5.10
N GLY A 106 -49.05 12.96 5.32
CA GLY A 106 -50.22 12.18 4.88
C GLY A 106 -50.31 12.04 3.36
N ALA A 107 -49.18 11.98 2.66
CA ALA A 107 -49.16 11.89 1.21
C ALA A 107 -49.81 10.59 0.72
N VAL A 108 -50.71 10.71 -0.27
CA VAL A 108 -51.53 9.60 -0.80
C VAL A 108 -50.70 8.38 -1.25
N TYR A 109 -49.48 8.60 -1.73
CA TYR A 109 -48.60 7.56 -2.26
C TYR A 109 -47.35 7.33 -1.40
N ALA A 110 -47.36 7.69 -0.11
CA ALA A 110 -46.19 7.55 0.78
C ALA A 110 -45.61 6.13 0.80
N ASN A 111 -46.48 5.10 0.79
CA ASN A 111 -46.10 3.70 0.76
C ASN A 111 -45.26 3.29 -0.47
N THR A 112 -45.38 4.00 -1.60
CA THR A 112 -44.60 3.70 -2.82
C THR A 112 -43.11 4.01 -2.67
N MET A 113 -42.74 4.84 -1.68
CA MET A 113 -41.36 5.21 -1.39
C MET A 113 -40.56 4.09 -0.72
N GLN A 114 -41.23 3.09 -0.13
CA GLN A 114 -40.56 2.02 0.60
C GLN A 114 -39.63 1.18 -0.30
N GLY A 115 -40.06 0.86 -1.52
CA GLY A 115 -39.26 0.11 -2.49
C GLY A 115 -37.93 0.81 -2.84
N PRO A 116 -37.97 2.09 -3.28
CA PRO A 116 -36.76 2.89 -3.49
C PRO A 116 -35.85 3.01 -2.25
N VAL A 117 -36.42 3.19 -1.05
CA VAL A 117 -35.66 3.24 0.22
C VAL A 117 -34.93 1.92 0.45
N ASP A 118 -35.62 0.79 0.34
CA ASP A 118 -35.03 -0.54 0.56
C ASP A 118 -33.92 -0.84 -0.46
N HIS A 119 -34.13 -0.49 -1.73
CA HIS A 119 -33.11 -0.64 -2.77
C HIS A 119 -31.87 0.23 -2.49
N ALA A 120 -32.07 1.51 -2.12
CA ALA A 120 -30.98 2.40 -1.76
C ALA A 120 -30.20 1.89 -0.53
N ARG A 121 -30.91 1.35 0.46
CA ARG A 121 -30.31 0.75 1.66
C ARG A 121 -29.43 -0.45 1.32
N LEU A 122 -29.94 -1.39 0.54
CA LEU A 122 -29.18 -2.58 0.10
C LEU A 122 -27.93 -2.17 -0.67
N SER A 123 -28.09 -1.26 -1.64
CA SER A 123 -26.98 -0.76 -2.47
C SER A 123 -25.89 -0.07 -1.63
N MET A 124 -26.27 0.72 -0.62
CA MET A 124 -25.35 1.33 0.34
C MET A 124 -24.60 0.26 1.16
N GLN A 125 -25.32 -0.70 1.74
CA GLN A 125 -24.74 -1.76 2.56
C GLN A 125 -23.78 -2.65 1.76
N ASP A 126 -24.11 -2.97 0.51
CA ASP A 126 -23.24 -3.75 -0.36
C ASP A 126 -21.94 -2.99 -0.68
N CYS A 127 -22.04 -1.67 -0.89
CA CYS A 127 -20.87 -0.81 -1.11
C CYS A 127 -19.96 -0.78 0.12
N GLN A 128 -20.53 -0.64 1.31
CA GLN A 128 -19.79 -0.67 2.58
C GLN A 128 -19.12 -2.02 2.81
N ARG A 129 -19.81 -3.13 2.54
CA ARG A 129 -19.23 -4.48 2.63
C ARG A 129 -18.09 -4.66 1.64
N GLN A 130 -18.23 -4.18 0.41
CA GLN A 130 -17.16 -4.21 -0.59
C GLN A 130 -15.94 -3.42 -0.09
N PHE A 131 -16.15 -2.20 0.42
CA PHE A 131 -15.08 -1.34 0.90
C PHE A 131 -14.25 -2.00 2.01
N LYS A 132 -14.90 -2.60 3.01
CA LYS A 132 -14.22 -3.30 4.11
C LYS A 132 -13.38 -4.49 3.63
N ARG A 133 -13.91 -5.26 2.67
CA ARG A 133 -13.18 -6.38 2.05
C ARG A 133 -11.94 -5.87 1.32
N ASP A 134 -12.10 -4.81 0.54
CA ASP A 134 -10.99 -4.27 -0.25
C ASP A 134 -9.91 -3.62 0.62
N VAL A 135 -10.29 -2.91 1.70
CA VAL A 135 -9.33 -2.44 2.72
C VAL A 135 -8.54 -3.59 3.32
N SER A 136 -9.20 -4.72 3.62
CA SER A 136 -8.52 -5.89 4.20
C SER A 136 -7.53 -6.52 3.24
N GLN A 137 -7.88 -6.60 1.95
CA GLN A 137 -6.97 -7.08 0.91
C GLN A 137 -5.76 -6.15 0.74
N LEU A 138 -5.99 -4.83 0.72
CA LEU A 138 -4.95 -3.82 0.62
C LEU A 138 -3.97 -3.89 1.81
N LEU A 139 -4.49 -4.07 3.03
CA LEU A 139 -3.66 -4.29 4.22
C LEU A 139 -2.80 -5.56 4.12
N GLY A 140 -3.32 -6.64 3.52
CA GLY A 140 -2.57 -7.86 3.25
C GLY A 140 -1.42 -7.63 2.27
N GLN A 141 -1.65 -6.88 1.20
CA GLN A 141 -0.60 -6.52 0.24
C GLN A 141 0.48 -5.62 0.88
N LEU A 142 0.08 -4.67 1.72
CA LEU A 142 1.04 -3.83 2.46
C LEU A 142 1.90 -4.67 3.42
N GLU A 143 1.35 -5.70 4.09
CA GLU A 143 2.15 -6.60 4.92
C GLU A 143 3.18 -7.39 4.09
N ALA A 144 2.83 -7.81 2.88
CA ALA A 144 3.79 -8.45 1.97
C ALA A 144 4.99 -7.52 1.66
N VAL A 145 4.76 -6.21 1.43
CA VAL A 145 5.86 -5.24 1.27
C VAL A 145 6.72 -5.14 2.54
N MET A 146 6.11 -5.21 3.72
CA MET A 146 6.87 -5.22 4.99
C MET A 146 7.74 -6.48 5.13
N HIS A 147 7.30 -7.64 4.63
CA HIS A 147 8.13 -8.84 4.58
C HIS A 147 9.38 -8.63 3.72
N HIS A 148 9.24 -7.99 2.54
CA HIS A 148 10.39 -7.69 1.68
C HIS A 148 11.37 -6.73 2.35
N ALA A 149 10.87 -5.69 3.03
CA ALA A 149 11.71 -4.77 3.81
C ALA A 149 12.48 -5.49 4.93
N ARG A 150 11.85 -6.42 5.65
CA ARG A 150 12.53 -7.23 6.68
C ARG A 150 13.61 -8.13 6.07
N ALA A 151 13.31 -8.81 4.96
CA ALA A 151 14.27 -9.63 4.25
C ALA A 151 15.48 -8.81 3.77
N ALA A 152 15.24 -7.63 3.20
CA ALA A 152 16.30 -6.71 2.77
C ALA A 152 17.22 -6.29 3.92
N ARG A 153 16.70 -6.07 5.14
CA ARG A 153 17.52 -5.74 6.33
C ARG A 153 18.43 -6.89 6.75
N VAL A 154 17.91 -8.12 6.78
CA VAL A 154 18.70 -9.31 7.12
C VAL A 154 19.84 -9.47 6.11
N ILE A 155 19.53 -9.32 4.82
CA ILE A 155 20.55 -9.40 3.78
C ILE A 155 21.55 -8.27 3.86
N ALA A 156 21.13 -7.03 4.09
CA ALA A 156 22.06 -5.91 4.27
C ALA A 156 23.07 -6.16 5.40
N ALA A 157 22.64 -6.78 6.51
CA ALA A 157 23.55 -7.17 7.58
C ALA A 157 24.57 -8.22 7.11
N ASN A 158 24.12 -9.25 6.41
CA ASN A 158 25.00 -10.29 5.84
C ASN A 158 25.96 -9.70 4.78
N SER A 159 25.50 -8.74 3.98
CA SER A 159 26.32 -8.02 3.00
C SER A 159 27.50 -7.30 3.66
N ARG A 160 27.32 -6.71 4.85
CA ARG A 160 28.45 -6.05 5.56
C ARG A 160 29.55 -7.05 5.93
N ILE A 161 29.17 -8.26 6.34
CA ILE A 161 30.11 -9.32 6.69
C ILE A 161 30.88 -9.76 5.44
N GLU A 162 30.17 -9.98 4.32
CA GLU A 162 30.81 -10.40 3.08
C GLU A 162 31.68 -9.29 2.46
N ALA A 163 31.24 -8.04 2.53
CA ALA A 163 32.02 -6.88 2.09
C ALA A 163 33.36 -6.78 2.84
N SER A 164 33.41 -7.17 4.12
CA SER A 164 34.65 -7.19 4.93
C SER A 164 35.77 -8.04 4.32
N GLN A 165 35.42 -9.02 3.48
CA GLN A 165 36.35 -9.95 2.84
C GLN A 165 36.83 -9.45 1.47
N ALA A 166 36.21 -8.40 0.92
CA ALA A 166 36.44 -7.94 -0.46
C ALA A 166 37.65 -7.01 -0.64
N GLY A 167 38.48 -6.82 0.39
CA GLY A 167 39.72 -6.05 0.32
C GLY A 167 39.51 -4.62 -0.19
N GLU A 168 40.09 -4.29 -1.35
CA GLU A 168 40.00 -2.96 -1.97
C GLU A 168 38.56 -2.53 -2.34
N TYR A 169 37.63 -3.47 -2.47
CA TYR A 169 36.23 -3.20 -2.78
C TYR A 169 35.34 -3.02 -1.54
N LEU A 170 35.90 -3.19 -0.33
CA LEU A 170 35.21 -3.08 0.96
C LEU A 170 34.27 -1.88 1.02
N GLN A 171 34.82 -0.69 0.78
CA GLN A 171 34.09 0.56 0.97
C GLN A 171 32.91 0.68 0.00
N SER A 172 33.08 0.24 -1.25
CA SER A 172 32.01 0.27 -2.25
C SER A 172 30.90 -0.72 -1.92
N LEU A 173 31.23 -1.94 -1.50
CA LEU A 173 30.25 -2.97 -1.16
C LEU A 173 29.54 -2.69 0.17
N GLN A 174 30.25 -2.08 1.13
CA GLN A 174 29.67 -1.64 2.40
C GLN A 174 28.69 -0.48 2.20
N ALA A 175 29.00 0.48 1.31
CA ALA A 175 28.07 1.56 0.96
C ALA A 175 26.76 1.02 0.37
N VAL A 176 26.81 -0.07 -0.40
CA VAL A 176 25.62 -0.74 -0.93
C VAL A 176 24.81 -1.35 0.20
N ALA A 177 25.45 -2.06 1.13
CA ALA A 177 24.78 -2.65 2.29
C ALA A 177 24.08 -1.58 3.15
N GLU A 178 24.73 -0.44 3.38
CA GLU A 178 24.15 0.70 4.10
C GLU A 178 22.98 1.34 3.35
N SER A 179 23.09 1.49 2.02
CA SER A 179 22.01 1.99 1.18
C SER A 179 20.77 1.08 1.24
N VAL A 180 20.95 -0.24 1.15
CA VAL A 180 19.85 -1.22 1.25
C VAL A 180 19.19 -1.18 2.62
N ASP A 181 19.96 -1.10 3.71
CA ASP A 181 19.43 -1.03 5.07
C ASP A 181 18.60 0.25 5.29
N LYS A 182 19.12 1.41 4.86
CA LYS A 182 18.39 2.68 4.93
C LYS A 182 17.11 2.66 4.10
N ALA A 183 17.19 2.09 2.91
CA ALA A 183 16.07 1.97 2.01
C ALA A 183 14.98 1.05 2.60
N ALA A 184 15.37 -0.08 3.18
CA ALA A 184 14.45 -1.00 3.84
C ALA A 184 13.73 -0.36 5.04
N HIS A 185 14.42 0.47 5.83
CA HIS A 185 13.77 1.28 6.88
C HIS A 185 12.75 2.25 6.29
N THR A 186 13.13 2.96 5.22
CA THR A 186 12.23 3.92 4.57
C THR A 186 10.98 3.21 4.02
N ILE A 187 11.15 2.06 3.36
CA ILE A 187 10.02 1.24 2.88
C ILE A 187 9.12 0.85 4.06
N HIS A 188 9.70 0.34 5.14
CA HIS A 188 8.95 -0.05 6.33
C HIS A 188 8.12 1.10 6.90
N ASP A 189 8.72 2.28 7.09
CA ASP A 189 8.06 3.43 7.70
C ASP A 189 6.90 3.96 6.85
N ASN A 190 7.10 4.10 5.53
CA ASN A 190 6.04 4.55 4.61
C ASN A 190 4.88 3.54 4.58
N VAL A 191 5.18 2.24 4.48
CA VAL A 191 4.16 1.19 4.46
C VAL A 191 3.42 1.12 5.80
N GLN A 192 4.11 1.31 6.92
CA GLN A 192 3.48 1.35 8.24
C GLN A 192 2.52 2.53 8.38
N ARG A 193 2.86 3.71 7.84
CA ARG A 193 1.93 4.85 7.79
C ARG A 193 0.67 4.54 6.99
N CYS A 194 0.79 3.90 5.83
CA CYS A 194 -0.37 3.42 5.06
C CYS A 194 -1.27 2.49 5.89
N ARG A 195 -0.66 1.54 6.59
CA ARG A 195 -1.41 0.57 7.41
C ARG A 195 -2.15 1.23 8.56
N ILE A 196 -1.50 2.15 9.28
CA ILE A 196 -2.14 2.89 10.37
C ILE A 196 -3.35 3.66 9.82
N ALA A 197 -3.18 4.39 8.71
CA ALA A 197 -4.25 5.16 8.08
C ALA A 197 -5.46 4.30 7.69
N LEU A 198 -5.25 3.05 7.27
CA LEU A 198 -6.31 2.13 6.85
C LEU A 198 -6.91 1.28 7.98
N SER A 199 -6.15 0.99 9.02
CA SER A 199 -6.50 0.01 10.06
C SER A 199 -7.82 0.31 10.77
N ILE A 200 -8.16 1.59 10.91
CA ILE A 200 -9.41 2.05 11.52
C ILE A 200 -10.66 1.63 10.72
N TYR A 201 -10.51 1.37 9.42
CA TYR A 201 -11.60 1.00 8.51
C TYR A 201 -11.74 -0.52 8.32
N ARG A 202 -10.89 -1.32 8.97
CA ARG A 202 -10.98 -2.78 8.91
C ARG A 202 -12.17 -3.33 9.71
N ASN A 203 -12.48 -2.71 10.85
CA ASN A 203 -13.44 -3.22 11.84
C ASN A 203 -14.63 -2.28 12.11
N SER A 204 -14.63 -1.06 11.58
CA SER A 204 -15.79 -0.14 11.61
C SER A 204 -16.76 -0.51 10.50
#